data_AF-A0A550H9T3-F1
#
_entry.id   AF-A0A550H9T3-F1
#
_cell.length_a   1.000
_cell.length_b   1.000
_cell.length_c   1.000
_cell.angle_alpha   90.00
_cell.angle_beta   90.00
_cell.angle_gamma   90.00
#
_symmetry.space_group_name_H-M   'P 1'
#
loop_
_entity.id
_entity.type
_entity.pdbx_description
1 polymer ?
#
loop_
_entity_poly.entity_id
_entity_poly.type
_entity_poly.pdbx_seq_one_letter_code
_entity_poly.pdbx_strand_id
1 'polypeptide(L)'
;MGDQDTSIKTTKSVRDRLKALASERHTTMNDLLAELVERELTEEEKEQRAQQALEEIQQMTGVTVSDDARARARTFLQGLGQEHNAA
;
A
#
# COMPACT_ATOMS: atom_id res chain seq x y z
N MET A 1 6.47 6.25 25.62
CA MET A 1 5.47 7.33 25.46
C MET A 1 4.19 6.65 25.05
N GLY A 2 3.11 6.82 25.83
CA GLY A 2 1.88 6.04 25.67
C GLY A 2 1.22 6.35 24.34
N ASP A 3 1.00 5.30 23.54
CA ASP A 3 0.16 5.36 22.36
C ASP A 3 -1.23 5.82 22.83
N GLN A 4 -1.69 6.97 22.36
CA GLN A 4 -3.01 7.48 22.76
C GLN A 4 -4.04 6.64 22.03
N ASP A 5 -4.67 5.70 22.75
CA ASP A 5 -5.80 4.92 22.25
C ASP A 5 -6.84 5.89 21.65
N THR A 6 -6.94 5.90 20.32
CA THR A 6 -7.80 6.81 19.59
C THR A 6 -9.06 6.06 19.16
N SER A 7 -10.24 6.62 19.44
CA SER A 7 -11.50 5.96 19.12
C SER A 7 -11.95 6.28 17.69
N ILE A 8 -11.95 5.28 16.82
CA ILE A 8 -12.43 5.39 15.44
C ILE A 8 -13.93 5.06 15.41
N LYS A 9 -14.76 6.03 14.98
CA LYS A 9 -16.19 5.79 14.76
C LYS A 9 -16.39 5.01 13.46
N THR A 10 -17.07 3.88 13.55
CA THR A 10 -17.40 3.04 12.39
C THR A 10 -18.81 2.49 12.50
N THR A 11 -19.29 1.86 11.43
CA THR A 11 -20.60 1.20 11.42
C THR A 11 -20.54 -0.16 12.11
N LYS A 12 -21.69 -0.63 12.63
CA LYS A 12 -21.79 -1.95 13.28
C LYS A 12 -21.34 -3.07 12.35
N SER A 13 -21.72 -3.02 11.08
CA SER A 13 -21.35 -4.01 10.07
C SER A 13 -19.85 -4.10 9.84
N VAL A 14 -19.15 -2.96 9.82
CA VAL A 14 -17.69 -2.92 9.66
C VAL A 14 -16.99 -3.48 10.89
N ARG A 15 -17.43 -3.10 12.09
CA ARG A 15 -16.89 -3.63 13.35
C ARG A 15 -17.04 -5.16 13.44
N ASP A 16 -18.23 -5.68 13.13
CA ASP A 16 -18.50 -7.11 13.23
C ASP A 16 -17.68 -7.90 12.19
N ARG A 17 -17.46 -7.34 10.99
CA ARG A 17 -16.55 -7.93 9.99
C ARG A 17 -15.08 -7.88 10.41
N LEU A 18 -14.61 -6.76 10.96
CA LEU A 18 -13.25 -6.66 11.51
C LEU A 18 -13.02 -7.68 12.62
N LYS A 19 -14.02 -7.89 13.49
CA LYS A 19 -13.94 -8.90 14.55
C LYS A 19 -13.82 -10.32 14.00
N ALA A 20 -14.60 -10.66 12.96
CA ALA A 20 -14.50 -11.96 12.29
C ALA A 20 -13.10 -12.17 11.69
N LEU A 21 -12.60 -11.18 10.93
CA LEU A 21 -11.27 -11.24 10.31
C LEU A 21 -10.14 -11.34 11.33
N ALA A 22 -10.23 -10.62 12.44
CA ALA A 22 -9.24 -10.69 13.52
C ALA A 22 -9.25 -12.09 14.17
N SER A 23 -10.44 -12.67 14.35
CA SER A 23 -10.59 -14.02 14.92
C SER A 23 -10.02 -15.10 14.00
N GLU A 24 -10.24 -15.00 12.68
CA GLU A 24 -9.69 -15.92 11.68
C GLU A 24 -8.16 -15.88 11.64
N ARG A 25 -7.57 -14.70 11.89
CA ARG A 25 -6.11 -14.49 11.88
C ARG A 25 -5.46 -14.67 13.26
N HIS A 26 -6.23 -15.07 14.28
CA HIS A 26 -5.77 -15.18 15.67
C HIS A 26 -5.06 -13.90 16.18
N THR A 27 -5.52 -12.74 15.73
CA THR A 27 -4.95 -11.43 16.07
C THR A 27 -6.00 -10.53 16.73
N THR A 28 -5.59 -9.37 17.26
CA THR A 28 -6.55 -8.40 17.82
C THR A 28 -7.10 -7.50 16.71
N MET A 29 -8.26 -6.87 16.95
CA MET A 29 -8.79 -5.88 15.99
C MET A 29 -7.83 -4.70 15.79
N ASN A 30 -7.03 -4.35 16.80
CA ASN A 30 -6.06 -3.26 16.70
C ASN A 30 -4.84 -3.68 15.87
N ASP A 31 -4.30 -4.86 16.14
CA ASP A 31 -3.20 -5.45 15.33
C ASP A 31 -3.63 -5.63 13.87
N LEU A 32 -4.85 -6.13 13.62
CA LEU A 32 -5.37 -6.25 12.25
C LEU A 32 -5.48 -4.88 11.57
N LEU A 33 -5.92 -3.84 12.29
CA LEU A 33 -5.99 -2.49 11.73
C LEU A 33 -4.60 -1.94 11.45
N ALA A 34 -3.64 -2.14 12.35
CA ALA A 34 -2.24 -1.76 12.14
C ALA A 34 -1.67 -2.45 10.89
N GLU A 35 -1.83 -3.77 10.78
CA GLU A 35 -1.39 -4.54 9.61
C GLU A 35 -2.07 -4.07 8.30
N LEU A 36 -3.35 -3.73 8.35
CA LEU A 36 -4.07 -3.24 7.17
C LEU A 36 -3.55 -1.86 6.73
N VAL A 37 -3.29 -0.97 7.68
CA VAL A 37 -2.72 0.36 7.43
C VAL A 37 -1.29 0.24 6.90
N GLU A 38 -0.47 -0.67 7.45
CA GLU A 38 0.89 -0.91 6.96
C GLU A 38 0.91 -1.47 5.52
N ARG A 39 -0.13 -2.23 5.13
CA ARG A 39 -0.22 -2.85 3.81
C ARG A 39 -0.80 -1.90 2.76
N GLU A 40 -1.83 -1.14 3.11
CA GLU A 40 -2.48 -0.18 2.22
C GLU A 40 -1.81 1.18 2.36
N LEU A 41 -0.65 1.33 1.72
CA LEU A 41 -0.04 2.65 1.55
C LEU A 41 -1.03 3.59 0.86
N THR A 42 -1.16 4.81 1.39
CA THR A 42 -1.94 5.85 0.75
C THR A 42 -1.33 6.21 -0.61
N GLU A 43 -2.12 6.81 -1.51
CA GLU A 43 -1.62 7.25 -2.81
C GLU A 43 -0.46 8.26 -2.67
N GLU A 44 -0.48 9.08 -1.63
CA GLU A 44 0.58 10.03 -1.31
C GLU A 44 1.87 9.31 -0.86
N GLU A 45 1.77 8.31 0.00
CA GLU A 45 2.94 7.51 0.42
C GLU A 45 3.51 6.68 -0.74
N LYS A 46 2.66 6.18 -1.64
CA LYS A 46 3.10 5.52 -2.88
C LYS A 46 3.87 6.49 -3.77
N GLU A 47 3.40 7.72 -3.91
CA GLU A 47 4.08 8.75 -4.70
C GLU A 47 5.43 9.15 -4.07
N GLN A 48 5.47 9.35 -2.75
CA GLN A 48 6.70 9.61 -2.01
C GLN A 48 7.72 8.48 -2.20
N ARG A 49 7.28 7.22 -2.04
CA ARG A 49 8.15 6.05 -2.23
C ARG A 49 8.65 5.95 -3.67
N ALA A 50 7.81 6.27 -4.65
CA ALA A 50 8.21 6.31 -6.05
C ALA A 50 9.25 7.41 -6.29
N GLN A 51 9.10 8.58 -5.69
CA GLN A 51 10.05 9.67 -5.77
C GLN A 51 11.41 9.29 -5.15
N GLN A 52 11.39 8.71 -3.94
CA GLN A 52 12.60 8.22 -3.27
C GLN A 52 13.32 7.17 -4.12
N ALA A 53 12.60 6.21 -4.69
CA ALA A 53 13.19 5.20 -5.56
C ALA A 53 13.83 5.82 -6.81
N LEU A 54 13.23 6.87 -7.39
CA LEU A 54 13.80 7.59 -8.52
C LEU A 54 15.09 8.33 -8.14
N GLU A 55 15.11 8.96 -6.97
CA GLU A 55 16.30 9.63 -6.43
C GLU A 55 17.41 8.61 -6.16
N GLU A 56 17.09 7.45 -5.57
CA GLU A 56 18.05 6.36 -5.36
C GLU A 56 18.60 5.82 -6.68
N ILE A 57 17.75 5.59 -7.68
CA ILE A 57 18.19 5.16 -9.02
C ILE A 57 19.12 6.21 -9.63
N GLN A 58 18.77 7.49 -9.53
CA GLN A 58 19.61 8.58 -10.03
C GLN A 58 20.96 8.61 -9.30
N GLN A 59 20.99 8.43 -7.98
CA GLN A 59 22.22 8.39 -7.20
C GLN A 59 23.10 7.17 -7.54
N MET A 60 22.50 5.99 -7.74
CA MET A 60 23.24 4.76 -8.01
C MET A 60 23.69 4.62 -9.46
N THR A 61 22.88 5.08 -10.42
CA THR A 61 23.11 4.85 -11.86
C THR A 61 23.51 6.11 -12.62
N GLY A 62 23.31 7.29 -12.04
CA GLY A 62 23.49 8.58 -12.72
C GLY A 62 22.44 8.88 -13.78
N VAL A 63 21.45 8.00 -13.96
CA VAL A 63 20.39 8.14 -14.97
C VAL A 63 19.19 8.82 -14.35
N THR A 64 18.78 9.96 -14.93
CA THR A 64 17.50 10.58 -14.63
C THR A 64 16.41 9.87 -15.43
N VAL A 65 15.50 9.18 -14.72
CA VAL A 65 14.33 8.58 -15.36
C VAL A 65 13.35 9.70 -15.73
N SER A 66 13.06 9.84 -17.01
CA SER A 66 12.08 10.79 -17.51
C SER A 66 10.64 10.30 -17.28
N ASP A 67 9.70 11.23 -17.09
CA ASP A 67 8.28 10.95 -16.97
C ASP A 67 7.72 10.13 -18.14
N ASP A 68 8.19 10.37 -19.37
CA ASP A 68 7.78 9.60 -20.55
C ASP A 68 8.23 8.12 -20.47
N ALA A 69 9.45 7.87 -19.99
CA ALA A 69 9.94 6.51 -19.78
C ALA A 69 9.13 5.78 -18.69
N ARG A 70 8.76 6.51 -17.62
CA ARG A 70 7.92 5.99 -16.53
C ARG A 70 6.49 5.72 -16.99
N ALA A 71 5.92 6.58 -17.83
CA ALA A 71 4.59 6.36 -18.41
C ALA A 71 4.55 5.10 -19.30
N ARG A 72 5.56 4.90 -20.15
CA ARG A 72 5.69 3.69 -20.98
C ARG A 72 5.84 2.43 -20.14
N ALA A 73 6.66 2.47 -19.08
CA ALA A 73 6.81 1.36 -18.15
C ALA A 73 5.48 1.01 -17.45
N ARG A 74 4.69 2.01 -17.03
CA ARG A 74 3.38 1.78 -16.42
C ARG A 74 2.42 1.06 -17.36
N THR A 75 2.33 1.52 -18.62
CA THR A 75 1.47 0.87 -19.62
C THR A 75 1.90 -0.57 -19.89
N PHE A 76 3.21 -0.82 -19.96
CA PHE A 76 3.75 -2.17 -20.14
C PHE A 76 3.40 -3.09 -18.96
N LEU A 77 3.58 -2.64 -17.71
CA LEU A 77 3.24 -3.40 -16.51
C LEU A 77 1.73 -3.67 -16.39
N GLN A 78 0.88 -2.72 -16.78
CA GLN A 78 -0.57 -2.92 -16.85
C GLN A 78 -0.95 -4.00 -17.87
N GLY A 79 -0.27 -4.06 -19.02
CA GLY A 79 -0.43 -5.12 -20.01
C GLY A 79 -0.08 -6.51 -19.44
N LEU A 80 1.08 -6.64 -18.79
CA LEU A 80 1.52 -7.90 -18.19
C LEU A 80 0.59 -8.41 -17.08
N GLY A 81 0.01 -7.51 -16.29
CA GLY A 81 -0.95 -7.86 -15.24
C GLY A 81 -2.30 -8.37 -15.78
N GLN A 82 -2.69 -7.98 -16.99
CA GLN A 82 -3.89 -8.49 -17.67
C GLN A 82 -3.67 -9.92 -18.20
N GLU A 83 -2.47 -10.21 -18.72
CA GLU A 83 -2.14 -11.52 -19.28
C GLU A 83 -2.01 -12.61 -18.20
N HIS A 84 -1.49 -12.27 -17.01
CA HIS A 84 -1.35 -13.22 -15.90
C HIS A 84 -2.67 -13.55 -15.17
N ASN A 85 -3.70 -12.71 -15.28
CA ASN A 85 -5.01 -12.93 -14.63
C ASN A 85 -6.01 -13.64 -15.57
N ALA A 86 -5.60 -13.95 -16.79
CA ALA A 86 -6.38 -14.65 -17.81
C ALA A 86 -5.94 -16.11 -18.02
N ALA A 87 -5.04 -16.63 -17.17
CA ALA A 87 -4.49 -17.99 -17.22
C ALA A 87 -4.90 -18.83 -16.01
#